data_AF-A0A660XG61-F1
#
_entry.id   AF-A0A660XG61-F1
#
_cell.length_a   1.000
_cell.length_b   1.000
_cell.length_c   1.000
_cell.angle_alpha   90.00
_cell.angle_beta   90.00
_cell.angle_gamma   90.00
#
_symmetry.space_group_name_H-M   'P 1'
#
loop_
_entity.id
_entity.type
_entity.pdbx_description
1 polymer ?
#
loop_
_entity_poly.entity_id
_entity_poly.type
_entity_poly.pdbx_seq_one_letter_code
_entity_poly.pdbx_strand_id
1 'polypeptide(L)'
;IKPGVIYCLRQKGNTEGNEAVNPLSPYFLVYIRDDGTVRFNYTHPKQILEIFRLLSSGINKPIDKLCDIFNNETNDNSNMNKYNNLLNIAITEINSVFKKRANIKLTSARGARLIPKNKQIEKSDNFELITWLIIK
;
A
#
# COMPACT_ATOMS: atom_id res chain seq x y z
N ILE A 1 -16.22 7.04 5.37
CA ILE A 1 -14.88 6.41 5.29
C ILE A 1 -14.19 6.69 6.63
N LYS A 2 -13.49 5.73 7.26
CA LYS A 2 -12.83 5.96 8.56
C LYS A 2 -11.49 6.70 8.38
N PRO A 3 -10.98 7.40 9.41
CA PRO A 3 -9.65 7.99 9.37
C PRO A 3 -8.53 6.96 9.16
N GLY A 4 -7.48 7.35 8.45
CA GLY A 4 -6.39 6.46 8.05
C GLY A 4 -5.56 7.02 6.91
N VAL A 5 -4.87 6.13 6.20
CA VAL A 5 -3.99 6.48 5.08
C VAL A 5 -4.16 5.47 3.95
N ILE A 6 -4.22 5.98 2.72
CA ILE A 6 -4.00 5.17 1.52
C ILE A 6 -2.55 5.37 1.09
N TYR A 7 -1.78 4.28 1.04
CA TYR A 7 -0.41 4.27 0.52
C TYR A 7 -0.38 3.67 -0.89
N CYS A 8 0.38 4.30 -1.79
CA CYS A 8 0.79 3.75 -3.07
C CYS A 8 2.29 3.49 -3.05
N LEU A 9 2.66 2.22 -3.10
CA LEU A 9 4.04 1.76 -3.06
C LEU A 9 4.41 1.15 -4.42
N ARG A 10 5.62 1.41 -4.89
CA ARG A 10 6.21 0.74 -6.06
C ARG A 10 7.27 -0.25 -5.61
N GLN A 11 7.18 -1.49 -6.06
CA GLN A 11 8.26 -2.47 -5.88
C GLN A 11 9.44 -2.10 -6.79
N LYS A 12 10.65 -2.03 -6.22
CA LYS A 12 11.91 -1.81 -6.92
C LYS A 12 12.45 -3.13 -7.50
N GLY A 13 13.32 -3.02 -8.50
CA GLY A 13 13.98 -4.17 -9.15
C GLY A 13 13.14 -4.82 -10.26
N ASN A 14 13.49 -6.05 -10.64
CA ASN A 14 12.76 -6.79 -11.67
C ASN A 14 11.47 -7.41 -11.08
N THR A 15 10.31 -6.94 -11.56
CA THR A 15 8.98 -7.40 -11.14
C THR A 15 8.29 -8.30 -12.17
N GLU A 16 8.94 -8.66 -13.28
CA GLU A 16 8.34 -9.46 -14.36
C GLU A 16 7.77 -10.78 -13.83
N GLY A 17 6.50 -11.06 -14.17
CA GLY A 17 5.77 -12.25 -13.77
C GLY A 17 4.99 -12.06 -12.46
N ASN A 18 5.19 -10.95 -11.74
CA ASN A 18 4.41 -10.66 -10.54
C ASN A 18 2.97 -10.24 -10.86
N GLU A 19 2.67 -9.87 -12.12
CA GLU A 19 1.32 -9.55 -12.61
C GLU A 19 0.33 -10.71 -12.34
N ALA A 20 0.85 -11.94 -12.33
CA ALA A 20 0.09 -13.12 -12.00
C ALA A 20 -0.46 -13.08 -10.56
N VAL A 21 0.24 -12.46 -9.61
CA VAL A 21 -0.13 -12.38 -8.19
C VAL A 21 -0.71 -11.01 -7.83
N ASN A 22 -0.19 -9.96 -8.45
CA ASN A 22 -0.61 -8.57 -8.30
C ASN A 22 -0.87 -7.96 -9.68
N PRO A 23 -2.14 -7.84 -10.11
CA PRO A 23 -2.48 -7.24 -11.40
C PRO A 23 -2.03 -5.79 -11.59
N LEU A 24 -1.74 -5.06 -10.51
CA LEU A 24 -1.22 -3.70 -10.56
C LEU A 24 0.30 -3.61 -10.50
N SER A 25 1.02 -4.74 -10.62
CA SER A 25 2.49 -4.75 -10.60
C SER A 25 3.05 -3.68 -11.56
N PRO A 26 4.04 -2.86 -11.13
CA PRO A 26 4.83 -2.96 -9.89
C PRO A 26 4.21 -2.24 -8.67
N TYR A 27 2.96 -1.77 -8.75
CA TYR A 27 2.32 -0.95 -7.71
C TYR A 27 1.48 -1.75 -6.72
N PHE A 28 1.50 -1.31 -5.47
CA PHE A 28 0.75 -1.87 -4.36
C PHE A 28 -0.02 -0.76 -3.68
N LEU A 29 -1.34 -0.90 -3.61
CA LEU A 29 -2.22 0.00 -2.89
C LEU A 29 -2.61 -0.63 -1.55
N VAL A 30 -2.54 0.15 -0.48
CA VAL A 30 -2.99 -0.29 0.85
C VAL A 30 -3.78 0.84 1.50
N TYR A 31 -4.95 0.52 2.03
CA TYR A 31 -5.71 1.39 2.91
C TYR A 31 -5.63 0.84 4.33
N ILE A 32 -4.95 1.58 5.20
CA ILE A 32 -4.77 1.29 6.62
C ILE A 32 -5.45 2.38 7.45
N ARG A 33 -6.13 1.98 8.53
CA ARG A 33 -6.79 2.90 9.45
C ARG A 33 -5.81 3.43 10.49
N ASP A 34 -6.17 4.52 11.15
CA ASP A 34 -5.36 5.12 12.22
C ASP A 34 -5.06 4.16 13.39
N ASP A 35 -5.92 3.16 13.60
CA ASP A 35 -5.74 2.10 14.61
C ASP A 35 -4.75 0.99 14.19
N GLY A 36 -4.15 1.10 13.01
CA GLY A 36 -3.24 0.10 12.45
C GLY A 36 -3.93 -1.05 11.70
N THR A 37 -5.26 -1.09 11.66
CA THR A 37 -6.00 -2.12 10.93
C THR A 37 -5.88 -1.90 9.42
N VAL A 38 -5.28 -2.85 8.70
CA VAL A 38 -5.29 -2.84 7.23
C VAL A 38 -6.69 -3.21 6.74
N ARG A 39 -7.46 -2.22 6.30
CA ARG A 39 -8.83 -2.43 5.83
C ARG A 39 -8.83 -3.07 4.44
N PHE A 40 -7.98 -2.61 3.55
CA PHE A 40 -7.79 -3.18 2.22
C PHE A 40 -6.30 -3.18 1.87
N ASN A 41 -5.83 -4.26 1.27
CA ASN A 41 -4.47 -4.38 0.74
C ASN A 41 -4.51 -4.44 -0.79
N TYR A 42 -3.36 -4.67 -1.43
CA TYR A 42 -3.20 -4.63 -2.88
C TYR A 42 -4.08 -5.62 -3.66
N THR A 43 -4.69 -6.58 -2.96
CA THR A 43 -5.63 -7.55 -3.54
C THR A 43 -7.03 -6.98 -3.76
N HIS A 44 -7.31 -5.78 -3.25
CA HIS A 44 -8.57 -5.04 -3.36
C HIS A 44 -8.36 -3.66 -4.02
N PRO A 45 -7.69 -3.58 -5.18
CA PRO A 45 -7.29 -2.29 -5.76
C PRO A 45 -8.50 -1.45 -6.16
N LYS A 46 -9.57 -2.08 -6.66
CA LYS A 46 -10.81 -1.39 -7.06
C LYS A 46 -11.43 -0.65 -5.87
N GLN A 47 -11.55 -1.30 -4.72
CA GLN A 47 -12.12 -0.70 -3.51
C GLN A 47 -11.30 0.48 -3.02
N ILE A 48 -9.96 0.37 -3.07
CA ILE A 48 -9.07 1.47 -2.65
C ILE A 48 -9.20 2.65 -3.60
N LEU A 49 -9.19 2.42 -4.92
CA LEU A 49 -9.35 3.47 -5.93
C LEU A 49 -10.74 4.12 -5.88
N GLU A 50 -11.78 3.36 -5.55
CA GLU A 50 -13.13 3.90 -5.35
C GLU A 50 -13.20 4.83 -4.13
N ILE A 51 -12.57 4.45 -3.02
CA ILE A 51 -12.42 5.33 -1.85
C ILE A 51 -11.64 6.59 -2.24
N PHE A 52 -10.51 6.44 -2.92
CA PHE A 52 -9.70 7.57 -3.37
C PHE A 52 -10.53 8.53 -4.23
N ARG A 53 -11.26 8.00 -5.22
CA ARG A 53 -12.16 8.78 -6.09
C ARG A 53 -13.24 9.50 -5.29
N LEU A 54 -13.90 8.82 -4.36
CA LEU A 54 -14.95 9.43 -3.53
C LEU A 54 -14.43 10.59 -2.68
N LEU A 55 -13.17 10.52 -2.24
CA LEU A 55 -12.56 11.56 -1.39
C LEU A 55 -11.95 12.72 -2.17
N SER A 56 -11.69 12.57 -3.47
CA SER A 56 -10.93 13.56 -4.26
C SER A 56 -11.65 14.06 -5.51
N SER A 57 -12.71 13.39 -5.96
CA SER A 57 -13.44 13.75 -7.18
C SER A 57 -14.05 15.15 -7.06
N GLY A 58 -13.70 16.04 -7.99
CA GLY A 58 -14.17 17.43 -8.01
C GLY A 58 -13.44 18.35 -7.03
N ILE A 59 -12.45 17.85 -6.28
CA ILE A 59 -11.64 18.61 -5.34
C ILE A 59 -10.32 18.98 -6.03
N ASN A 60 -10.25 20.19 -6.56
CA ASN A 60 -9.09 20.66 -7.34
C ASN A 60 -8.07 21.44 -6.49
N LYS A 61 -8.37 21.66 -5.20
CA LYS A 61 -7.51 22.34 -4.24
C LYS A 61 -7.52 21.57 -2.92
N PRO A 62 -6.41 21.57 -2.17
CA PRO A 62 -6.38 20.99 -0.83
C PRO A 62 -7.43 21.66 0.08
N ILE A 63 -7.92 20.91 1.06
CA ILE A 63 -8.86 21.42 2.05
C ILE A 63 -8.04 21.99 3.20
N ASP A 64 -7.93 23.32 3.30
CA ASP A 64 -7.03 24.01 4.23
C ASP A 64 -7.16 23.52 5.68
N LYS A 65 -8.40 23.35 6.17
CA LYS A 65 -8.65 22.84 7.53
C LYS A 65 -8.04 21.44 7.79
N LEU A 66 -8.01 20.57 6.77
CA LEU A 66 -7.40 19.25 6.91
C LEU A 66 -5.87 19.33 6.86
N CYS A 67 -5.33 20.27 6.09
CA CYS A 67 -3.90 20.58 6.10
C CYS A 67 -3.47 21.11 7.47
N ASP A 68 -4.24 22.01 8.09
CA ASP A 68 -3.93 22.53 9.43
C ASP A 68 -3.93 21.41 10.49
N ILE A 69 -4.91 20.51 10.47
CA ILE A 69 -4.95 19.36 11.38
C ILE A 69 -3.70 18.49 11.18
N PHE A 70 -3.33 18.20 9.93
CA PHE A 70 -2.17 17.39 9.62
C PHE A 70 -0.85 18.06 10.02
N ASN A 71 -0.70 19.36 9.76
CA ASN A 71 0.49 20.13 10.11
C ASN A 71 0.67 20.20 11.63
N ASN A 72 -0.40 20.44 12.39
CA ASN A 72 -0.36 20.44 13.85
C ASN A 72 0.03 19.07 14.41
N GLU A 73 -0.51 17.98 13.86
CA GLU A 73 -0.17 16.62 14.30
C GLU A 73 1.28 16.22 13.99
N THR A 74 1.81 16.70 12.86
CA THR A 74 3.14 16.33 12.37
C THR A 74 4.21 17.35 12.70
N ASN A 75 3.86 18.44 13.39
CA ASN A 75 4.73 19.59 13.61
C ASN A 75 5.38 20.04 12.29
N ASP A 76 4.53 20.42 11.32
CA ASP A 76 4.90 20.80 9.95
C ASP A 76 5.82 19.75 9.29
N ASN A 77 5.38 18.49 9.26
CA ASN A 77 6.08 17.32 8.72
C ASN A 77 7.36 16.88 9.44
N SER A 78 7.81 17.57 10.49
CA SER A 78 9.02 17.18 11.22
C SER A 78 8.86 15.88 12.03
N ASN A 79 7.62 15.52 12.41
CA ASN A 79 7.28 14.33 13.17
C ASN A 79 6.26 13.46 12.40
N MET A 80 6.78 12.59 11.52
CA MET A 80 5.97 11.65 10.73
C MET A 80 5.83 10.26 11.38
N ASN A 81 6.18 10.11 12.66
CA ASN A 81 6.30 8.80 13.32
C ASN A 81 5.02 7.95 13.25
N LYS A 82 3.84 8.56 13.45
CA LYS A 82 2.54 7.88 13.33
C LYS A 82 2.38 7.27 11.93
N TYR A 83 2.58 8.07 10.89
CA TYR A 83 2.38 7.66 9.50
C TYR A 83 3.46 6.66 9.06
N ASN A 84 4.71 6.83 9.48
CA ASN A 84 5.79 5.87 9.26
C ASN A 84 5.50 4.51 9.91
N ASN A 85 4.92 4.49 11.11
CA ASN A 85 4.50 3.24 11.75
C ASN A 85 3.40 2.53 10.93
N LEU A 86 2.39 3.27 10.49
CA LEU A 86 1.33 2.74 9.61
C LEU A 86 1.89 2.22 8.27
N LEU A 87 2.88 2.91 7.71
CA LEU A 87 3.57 2.49 6.49
C LEU A 87 4.29 1.15 6.69
N ASN A 88 4.99 0.98 7.81
CA ASN A 88 5.67 -0.28 8.15
C ASN A 88 4.69 -1.45 8.29
N ILE A 89 3.53 -1.22 8.91
CA ILE A 89 2.45 -2.22 9.01
C ILE A 89 1.93 -2.57 7.61
N ALA A 90 1.70 -1.58 6.75
CA ALA A 90 1.24 -1.79 5.38
C ALA A 90 2.23 -2.62 4.55
N ILE A 91 3.54 -2.33 4.64
CA ILE A 91 4.60 -3.10 3.97
C ILE A 91 4.61 -4.55 4.48
N THR A 92 4.50 -4.76 5.79
CA THR A 92 4.46 -6.10 6.40
C THR A 92 3.28 -6.91 5.88
N GLU A 93 2.10 -6.29 5.79
CA GLU A 93 0.89 -6.92 5.25
C GLU A 93 1.03 -7.28 3.77
N ILE A 94 1.60 -6.38 2.94
CA ILE A 94 1.89 -6.67 1.53
C ILE A 94 2.75 -7.92 1.41
N ASN A 95 3.86 -7.98 2.15
CA ASN A 95 4.80 -9.10 2.11
C ASN A 95 4.12 -10.42 2.53
N SER A 96 3.35 -10.39 3.61
CA SER A 96 2.60 -11.54 4.12
C SER A 96 1.62 -12.08 3.08
N VAL A 97 0.81 -11.21 2.50
CA VAL A 97 -0.24 -11.60 1.53
C VAL A 97 0.37 -12.05 0.20
N PHE A 98 1.42 -11.37 -0.27
CA PHE A 98 2.16 -11.75 -1.48
C PHE A 98 2.80 -13.13 -1.35
N LYS A 99 3.53 -13.39 -0.26
CA LYS A 99 4.12 -14.71 0.02
C LYS A 99 3.04 -15.81 0.07
N LYS A 100 1.92 -15.58 0.76
CA LYS A 100 0.79 -16.53 0.83
C LYS A 100 0.22 -16.85 -0.57
N ARG A 101 -0.04 -15.83 -1.39
CA ARG A 101 -0.61 -16.02 -2.73
C ARG A 101 0.37 -16.67 -3.71
N ALA A 102 1.64 -16.29 -3.66
CA ALA A 102 2.69 -16.94 -4.44
C ALA A 102 2.77 -18.44 -4.12
N ASN A 103 2.74 -18.82 -2.83
CA ASN A 103 2.75 -20.22 -2.40
C ASN A 103 1.51 -20.99 -2.89
N ILE A 104 0.31 -20.42 -2.79
CA ILE A 104 -0.93 -21.06 -3.29
C ILE A 104 -0.82 -21.32 -4.80
N LYS A 105 -0.28 -20.38 -5.58
CA LYS A 105 -0.09 -20.59 -7.02
C LYS A 105 0.91 -21.71 -7.31
N LEU A 106 1.99 -21.81 -6.54
CA LEU A 106 2.99 -22.86 -6.70
C LEU A 106 2.41 -24.26 -6.45
N THR A 107 1.54 -24.40 -5.44
CA THR A 107 0.97 -25.71 -5.07
C THR A 107 -0.23 -26.11 -5.93
N SER A 108 -0.94 -25.15 -6.52
CA SER A 108 -2.14 -25.40 -7.33
C SER A 108 -1.89 -25.60 -8.83
N ALA A 109 -0.80 -25.06 -9.38
CA ALA A 109 -0.47 -25.22 -10.79
C ALA A 109 0.45 -26.44 -11.00
N ARG A 110 -0.08 -27.48 -11.68
CA ARG A 110 0.69 -28.63 -12.18
C ARG A 110 1.78 -28.10 -13.12
N GLY A 111 3.03 -28.01 -12.64
CA GLY A 111 4.18 -27.49 -13.41
C GLY A 111 4.67 -26.09 -13.03
N ALA A 112 4.22 -25.51 -11.90
CA ALA A 112 4.68 -24.20 -11.47
C ALA A 112 6.19 -24.20 -11.11
N ARG A 113 6.96 -23.31 -11.73
CA ARG A 113 8.36 -23.05 -11.36
C ARG A 113 8.41 -22.09 -10.18
N LEU A 114 9.27 -22.38 -9.21
CA LEU A 114 9.53 -21.52 -8.04
C LEU A 114 9.77 -20.07 -8.49
N ILE A 115 9.09 -19.10 -7.86
CA ILE A 115 9.44 -17.69 -8.03
C ILE A 115 10.88 -17.52 -7.50
N PRO A 116 11.84 -17.12 -8.36
CA PRO A 116 13.24 -16.97 -7.97
C PRO A 116 13.40 -16.10 -6.72
N LYS A 117 14.34 -16.43 -5.83
CA LYS A 117 14.56 -15.68 -4.56
C LYS A 117 14.79 -14.18 -4.78
N ASN A 118 15.43 -13.79 -5.89
CA ASN A 118 15.64 -12.38 -6.27
C ASN A 118 14.34 -11.64 -6.66
N LYS A 119 13.24 -12.35 -6.86
CA LYS A 119 11.89 -11.80 -7.10
C LYS A 119 11.00 -11.85 -5.85
N GLN A 120 11.47 -12.47 -4.76
CA GLN A 120 10.73 -12.54 -3.50
C GLN A 120 10.85 -11.22 -2.73
N ILE A 121 9.70 -10.71 -2.28
CA ILE A 121 9.61 -9.44 -1.56
C ILE A 121 9.91 -9.72 -0.08
N GLU A 122 11.15 -9.48 0.35
CA GLU A 122 11.60 -9.86 1.70
C GLU A 122 11.89 -8.66 2.64
N LYS A 123 12.08 -7.44 2.12
CA LYS A 123 12.45 -6.27 2.93
C LYS A 123 11.68 -5.00 2.55
N SER A 124 11.54 -4.07 3.50
CA SER A 124 10.98 -2.73 3.32
C SER A 124 11.71 -1.91 2.25
N ASP A 125 13.02 -2.10 2.12
CA ASP A 125 13.88 -1.35 1.16
C ASP A 125 13.54 -1.64 -0.31
N ASN A 126 12.81 -2.75 -0.55
CA ASN A 126 12.32 -3.13 -1.87
C ASN A 126 11.16 -2.27 -2.34
N PHE A 127 10.62 -1.38 -1.50
CA PHE A 127 9.55 -0.47 -1.88
C PHE A 127 10.02 0.97 -1.93
N GLU A 128 9.41 1.71 -2.83
CA GLU A 128 9.43 3.16 -2.89
C GLU A 128 8.02 3.67 -2.61
N LEU A 129 7.89 4.64 -1.71
CA LEU A 129 6.63 5.34 -1.49
C LEU A 129 6.42 6.34 -2.63
N ILE A 130 5.43 6.09 -3.49
CA ILE A 130 5.11 6.95 -4.63
C ILE A 130 4.21 8.10 -4.19
N THR A 131 3.15 7.77 -3.44
CA THR A 131 2.23 8.78 -2.92
C THR A 131 1.42 8.21 -1.75
N TRP A 132 0.80 9.11 -1.02
CA TRP A 132 -0.10 8.80 0.08
C TRP A 132 -1.27 9.79 0.11
N LEU A 133 -2.41 9.35 0.63
CA LEU A 133 -3.58 10.18 0.91
C LEU A 133 -3.99 9.95 2.35
N ILE A 134 -3.83 10.97 3.19
CA ILE A 134 -4.34 10.95 4.57
C ILE A 134 -5.84 11.24 4.56
N ILE A 135 -6.55 10.45 5.34
CA ILE A 135 -7.99 10.54 5.53
C ILE A 135 -8.20 10.95 6.99
N LYS A 136 -8.80 12.12 7.18
CA LYS A 136 -9.20 12.66 8.48
C LYS A 136 -10.67 12.41 8.76
#